data_AF-A0A1A8QJI7-F1
#
_entry.id   AF-A0A1A8QJI7-F1
#
_cell.length_a   1.000
_cell.length_b   1.000
_cell.length_c   1.000
_cell.angle_alpha   90.00
_cell.angle_beta   90.00
_cell.angle_gamma   90.00
#
_symmetry.space_group_name_H-M   'P 1'
#
loop_
_entity.id
_entity.type
_entity.pdbx_description
1 polymer ?
#
loop_
_entity_poly.entity_id
_entity_poly.type
_entity_poly.pdbx_seq_one_letter_code
_entity_poly.pdbx_strand_id
1 'polypeptide(L)'
;MQKEMAEFIHERIKIEEEYAKNLSKLSLSPLAAQEEGTLGEAWTQLKKSLHDEAEVHLKFSNKLHSEVEKPLLSFRGDNFKKDLKKYDHHIADLRKQLASRFASVEKARKALADRQKDLEVKTQQLEIKLSNKHEEDIKKARRKSTQAGDDLMRCVDLYNQTQCKWFEEMVTTSMELEKLEVERIEWIQQHLRQYTTLRHETDMFNQSMVEPVDQLLQNVDPAKDRELWVKENKTGDVRPVDMDL
;
A
#
# COMPACT_ATOMS: atom_id res chain seq x y z
N MET A 1 -4.05 4.92 -2.53
CA MET A 1 -3.77 4.40 -1.16
C MET A 1 -2.30 4.05 -0.92
N GLN A 2 -1.77 2.89 -1.32
CA GLN A 2 -0.38 2.52 -0.94
C GLN A 2 0.69 3.50 -1.46
N LYS A 3 0.53 3.97 -2.71
CA LYS A 3 1.41 5.00 -3.26
C LYS A 3 1.35 6.30 -2.46
N GLU A 4 0.15 6.75 -2.09
CA GLU A 4 -0.06 7.94 -1.25
C GLU A 4 0.53 7.74 0.16
N MET A 5 0.47 6.53 0.73
CA MET A 5 1.14 6.21 1.99
C MET A 5 2.66 6.33 1.87
N ALA A 6 3.24 5.88 0.76
CA ALA A 6 4.66 6.07 0.51
C ALA A 6 5.02 7.55 0.31
N GLU A 7 4.20 8.31 -0.42
CA GLU A 7 4.35 9.77 -0.57
C GLU A 7 4.29 10.48 0.80
N PHE A 8 3.43 10.02 1.72
CA PHE A 8 3.43 10.52 3.09
C PHE A 8 4.74 10.25 3.83
N ILE A 9 5.29 9.03 3.71
CA ILE A 9 6.60 8.70 4.29
C ILE A 9 7.72 9.53 3.65
N HIS A 10 7.62 9.80 2.34
CA HIS A 10 8.54 10.66 1.63
C HIS A 10 8.58 12.09 2.20
N GLU A 11 7.42 12.68 2.47
CA GLU A 11 7.36 14.00 3.12
C GLU A 11 7.90 13.95 4.55
N ARG A 12 7.67 12.85 5.29
CA ARG A 12 8.32 12.65 6.60
C ARG A 12 9.85 12.59 6.48
N ILE A 13 10.39 11.91 5.47
CA ILE A 13 11.84 11.83 5.23
C ILE A 13 12.44 13.21 5.00
N LYS A 14 11.80 14.05 4.16
CA LYS A 14 12.26 15.43 3.92
C LYS A 14 12.32 16.27 5.19
N ILE A 15 11.31 16.13 6.06
CA ILE A 15 11.29 16.82 7.36
C ILE A 15 12.48 16.40 8.21
N GLU A 16 12.77 15.10 8.28
CA GLU A 16 13.92 14.59 9.05
C GLU A 16 15.26 15.04 8.46
N GLU A 17 15.40 15.07 7.13
CA GLU A 17 16.61 15.56 6.45
C GLU A 17 16.85 17.04 6.71
N GLU A 18 15.80 17.88 6.67
CA GLU A 18 15.91 19.30 6.97
C GLU A 18 16.24 19.53 8.45
N TYR A 19 15.62 18.75 9.35
CA TYR A 19 15.92 18.82 10.79
C TYR A 19 17.38 18.46 11.07
N ALA A 20 17.87 17.32 10.56
CA ALA A 20 19.26 16.91 10.69
C ALA A 20 20.23 17.95 10.10
N LYS A 21 19.90 18.53 8.94
CA LYS A 21 20.70 19.60 8.33
C LYS A 21 20.80 20.83 9.23
N ASN A 22 19.69 21.24 9.86
CA ASN A 22 19.67 22.40 10.75
C ASN A 22 20.47 22.13 12.04
N LEU A 23 20.36 20.94 12.63
CA LEU A 23 21.17 20.51 13.77
C LEU A 23 22.66 20.53 13.44
N SER A 24 23.06 19.93 12.31
CA SER A 24 24.45 19.89 11.86
C SER A 24 25.02 21.28 11.57
N LYS A 25 24.19 22.20 11.05
CA LYS A 25 24.59 23.60 10.88
C LYS A 25 24.78 24.31 12.23
N LEU A 26 23.91 24.04 13.20
CA LEU A 26 23.97 24.66 14.53
C LEU A 26 25.17 24.16 15.35
N SER A 27 25.53 22.87 15.23
CA SER A 27 26.68 22.29 15.93
C SER A 27 28.01 22.97 15.57
N LEU A 28 28.12 23.50 14.35
CA LEU A 28 29.30 24.23 13.84
C LEU A 28 29.31 25.71 14.23
N SER A 29 28.35 26.19 15.02
CA SER A 29 28.24 27.59 15.41
C SER A 29 29.45 28.05 16.26
N PRO A 30 30.03 29.24 15.97
CA PRO A 30 31.15 29.78 16.75
C PRO A 30 30.70 30.40 18.08
N LEU A 31 29.41 30.35 18.43
CA LEU A 31 28.88 30.93 19.66
C LEU A 31 29.58 30.34 20.89
N ALA A 32 30.00 31.24 21.79
CA ALA A 32 30.73 30.95 23.01
C ALA A 32 31.95 30.02 22.80
N ALA A 33 32.59 30.06 21.62
CA ALA A 33 33.82 29.29 21.36
C ALA A 33 35.04 29.80 22.15
N GLN A 34 34.92 30.96 22.81
CA GLN A 34 35.94 31.54 23.69
C GLN A 34 35.78 31.11 25.15
N GLU A 35 34.76 30.32 25.48
CA GLU A 35 34.64 29.76 26.83
C GLU A 35 35.72 28.71 27.04
N GLU A 36 36.46 28.82 28.14
CA GLU A 36 37.65 28.02 28.44
C GLU A 36 37.43 27.15 29.69
N GLY A 37 38.44 26.38 30.05
CA GLY A 37 38.40 25.51 31.23
C GLY A 37 37.38 24.38 31.11
N THR A 38 37.01 23.82 32.25
CA THR A 38 36.06 22.70 32.35
C THR A 38 34.67 23.07 31.84
N LEU A 39 34.23 24.32 32.00
CA LEU A 39 32.98 24.81 31.43
C LEU A 39 33.03 24.87 29.89
N GLY A 40 34.13 25.37 29.32
CA GLY A 40 34.34 25.42 27.87
C GLY A 40 34.37 24.03 27.21
N GLU A 41 34.97 23.05 27.88
CA GLU A 41 34.93 21.64 27.45
C GLU A 41 33.50 21.09 27.41
N ALA A 42 32.70 21.31 28.46
CA ALA A 42 31.30 20.88 28.52
C ALA A 42 30.45 21.58 27.43
N TRP A 43 30.65 22.87 27.19
CA TRP A 43 29.99 23.60 26.11
C TRP A 43 30.34 23.05 24.72
N THR A 44 31.62 22.73 24.50
CA THR A 44 32.08 22.13 23.25
C THR A 44 31.44 20.76 23.01
N GLN A 45 31.34 19.94 24.05
CA GLN A 45 30.68 18.65 23.96
C GLN A 45 29.17 18.75 23.73
N LEU A 46 28.49 19.76 24.30
CA LEU A 46 27.09 20.03 23.99
C LEU A 46 26.91 20.38 22.51
N LYS A 47 27.77 21.23 21.94
CA LYS A 47 27.71 21.51 20.49
C LYS A 47 27.95 20.25 19.67
N LYS A 48 28.87 19.38 20.11
CA LYS A 48 29.12 18.09 19.47
C LYS A 48 27.91 17.15 19.56
N SER A 49 27.20 17.08 20.68
CA SER A 49 26.01 16.22 20.80
C SER A 49 24.95 16.58 19.76
N LEU A 50 24.77 17.87 19.43
CA LEU A 50 23.89 18.29 18.32
C LEU A 50 24.32 17.73 16.95
N HIS A 51 25.62 17.57 16.72
CA HIS A 51 26.11 16.92 15.50
C HIS A 51 25.79 15.42 15.51
N ASP A 52 25.98 14.77 16.66
CA ASP A 52 25.70 13.34 16.81
C ASP A 52 24.18 13.07 16.68
N GLU A 53 23.32 13.93 17.25
CA GLU A 53 21.86 13.93 17.04
C GLU A 53 21.50 14.09 15.55
N ALA A 54 22.17 15.02 14.84
CA ALA A 54 21.97 15.18 13.40
C ALA A 54 22.26 13.88 12.63
N GLU A 55 23.33 13.16 12.98
CA GLU A 55 23.61 11.87 12.36
C GLU A 55 22.55 10.81 12.66
N VAL A 56 22.03 10.77 13.89
CA VAL A 56 20.96 9.85 14.29
C VAL A 56 19.71 10.08 13.43
N HIS A 57 19.29 11.33 13.28
CA HIS A 57 18.13 11.69 12.46
C HIS A 57 18.35 11.46 10.96
N LEU A 58 19.57 11.70 10.44
CA LEU A 58 19.90 11.39 9.06
C LEU A 58 19.93 9.88 8.79
N LYS A 59 20.44 9.07 9.73
CA LYS A 59 20.38 7.60 9.62
C LYS A 59 18.92 7.12 9.65
N PHE A 60 18.08 7.71 10.49
CA PHE A 60 16.64 7.42 10.54
C PHE A 60 15.95 7.71 9.21
N SER A 61 16.19 8.88 8.59
CA SER A 61 15.58 9.23 7.29
C SER A 61 15.98 8.23 6.18
N ASN A 62 17.24 7.81 6.15
CA ASN A 62 17.72 6.79 5.21
C ASN A 62 17.08 5.41 5.43
N LYS A 63 16.88 5.00 6.69
CA LYS A 63 16.15 3.76 7.02
C LYS A 63 14.67 3.87 6.64
N LEU A 64 14.01 5.00 6.90
CA LEU A 64 12.64 5.22 6.43
C LEU A 64 12.51 5.06 4.91
N HIS A 65 13.45 5.63 4.15
CA HIS A 65 13.45 5.52 2.70
C HIS A 65 13.58 4.05 2.24
N SER A 66 14.59 3.35 2.76
CA SER A 66 14.96 2.00 2.29
C SER A 66 14.06 0.89 2.83
N GLU A 67 13.57 1.02 4.07
CA GLU A 67 12.83 -0.03 4.79
C GLU A 67 11.33 0.21 4.86
N VAL A 68 10.82 1.41 4.52
CA VAL A 68 9.39 1.72 4.59
C VAL A 68 8.87 2.28 3.26
N GLU A 69 9.40 3.42 2.80
CA GLU A 69 8.91 4.08 1.58
C GLU A 69 9.08 3.20 0.34
N LYS A 70 10.29 2.72 0.08
CA LYS A 70 10.61 1.93 -1.11
C LYS A 70 9.85 0.58 -1.17
N PRO A 71 9.71 -0.19 -0.07
CA PRO A 71 8.85 -1.37 -0.06
C PRO A 71 7.37 -1.04 -0.30
N LEU A 72 6.88 0.10 0.20
CA LEU A 72 5.52 0.54 -0.09
C LEU A 72 5.36 0.94 -1.57
N LEU A 73 6.34 1.56 -2.22
CA LEU A 73 6.25 1.90 -3.65
C LEU A 73 6.37 0.68 -4.57
N SER A 74 7.22 -0.28 -4.20
CA SER A 74 7.56 -1.41 -5.08
C SER A 74 6.61 -2.61 -4.98
N PHE A 75 5.76 -2.66 -3.95
CA PHE A 75 4.81 -3.76 -3.77
C PHE A 75 3.92 -3.94 -5.01
N ARG A 76 3.91 -5.18 -5.53
CA ARG A 76 3.17 -5.61 -6.72
C ARG A 76 3.54 -4.92 -8.04
N GLY A 77 4.49 -4.00 -8.03
CA GLY A 77 5.12 -3.41 -9.22
C GLY A 77 4.14 -2.86 -10.26
N ASP A 78 4.68 -2.55 -11.45
CA ASP A 78 3.90 -1.90 -12.50
C ASP A 78 2.92 -2.85 -13.23
N ASN A 79 3.18 -4.16 -13.16
CA ASN A 79 2.40 -5.15 -13.90
C ASN A 79 1.11 -5.59 -13.20
N PHE A 80 0.95 -5.35 -11.90
CA PHE A 80 -0.26 -5.78 -11.18
C PHE A 80 -1.55 -5.17 -11.76
N LYS A 81 -1.51 -3.92 -12.20
CA LYS A 81 -2.65 -3.30 -12.91
C LYS A 81 -2.99 -4.03 -14.22
N LYS A 82 -1.99 -4.55 -14.93
CA LYS A 82 -2.20 -5.35 -16.15
C LYS A 82 -2.79 -6.71 -15.79
N ASP A 83 -2.35 -7.33 -14.71
CA ASP A 83 -2.85 -8.63 -14.28
C ASP A 83 -4.32 -8.53 -13.79
N LEU A 84 -4.68 -7.47 -13.06
CA LEU A 84 -6.09 -7.19 -12.72
C LEU A 84 -6.97 -7.02 -13.96
N LYS A 85 -6.47 -6.37 -15.02
CA LYS A 85 -7.20 -6.27 -16.29
C LYS A 85 -7.38 -7.61 -16.99
N LYS A 86 -6.47 -8.58 -16.81
CA LYS A 86 -6.63 -9.93 -17.36
C LYS A 86 -7.79 -10.65 -16.69
N TYR A 87 -7.92 -10.55 -15.35
CA TYR A 87 -9.06 -11.10 -14.62
C TYR A 87 -10.38 -10.49 -15.10
N ASP A 88 -10.44 -9.16 -15.20
CA ASP A 88 -11.62 -8.45 -15.69
C ASP A 88 -12.02 -8.92 -17.10
N HIS A 89 -11.06 -8.94 -18.03
CA HIS A 89 -11.32 -9.37 -19.41
C HIS A 89 -11.79 -10.83 -19.49
N HIS A 90 -11.15 -11.72 -18.73
CA HIS A 90 -11.50 -13.14 -18.69
C HIS A 90 -12.95 -13.36 -18.23
N ILE A 91 -13.34 -12.73 -17.12
CA ILE A 91 -14.69 -12.83 -16.58
C ILE A 91 -15.72 -12.16 -17.51
N ALA A 92 -15.38 -11.00 -18.10
CA ALA A 92 -16.24 -10.32 -19.06
C ALA A 92 -16.51 -11.18 -20.31
N ASP A 93 -15.50 -11.87 -20.84
CA ASP A 93 -15.64 -12.75 -21.99
C ASP A 93 -16.54 -13.96 -21.68
N LEU A 94 -16.39 -14.58 -20.51
CA LEU A 94 -17.29 -15.64 -20.07
C LEU A 94 -18.73 -15.13 -19.94
N ARG A 95 -18.91 -13.90 -19.44
CA ARG A 95 -20.25 -13.33 -19.30
C ARG A 95 -20.88 -13.00 -20.65
N LYS A 96 -20.09 -12.56 -21.62
CA LYS A 96 -20.53 -12.35 -23.02
C LYS A 96 -20.95 -13.67 -23.68
N GLN A 97 -20.19 -14.75 -23.48
CA GLN A 97 -20.56 -16.09 -23.96
C GLN A 97 -21.89 -16.54 -23.37
N LEU A 98 -22.08 -16.35 -22.06
CA LEU A 98 -23.32 -16.69 -21.38
C LEU A 98 -24.52 -15.90 -21.90
N ALA A 99 -24.37 -14.60 -22.15
CA ALA A 99 -25.41 -13.77 -22.78
C ALA A 99 -25.77 -14.26 -24.20
N SER A 100 -24.78 -14.69 -24.98
CA SER A 100 -25.01 -15.29 -26.30
C SER A 100 -25.78 -16.62 -26.22
N ARG A 101 -25.47 -17.47 -25.24
CA ARG A 101 -26.22 -18.71 -24.98
C ARG A 101 -27.66 -18.41 -24.57
N PHE A 102 -27.87 -17.42 -23.71
CA PHE A 102 -29.20 -16.98 -23.30
C PHE A 102 -30.05 -16.54 -24.50
N ALA A 103 -29.49 -15.71 -25.39
CA ALA A 103 -30.18 -15.29 -26.62
C ALA A 103 -30.54 -16.48 -27.53
N SER A 104 -29.70 -17.52 -27.56
CA SER A 104 -29.97 -18.75 -28.32
C SER A 104 -31.14 -19.55 -27.71
N VAL A 105 -31.21 -19.65 -26.38
CA VAL A 105 -32.33 -20.27 -25.65
C VAL A 105 -33.63 -19.54 -25.94
N GLU A 106 -33.64 -18.21 -25.85
CA GLU A 106 -34.85 -17.40 -26.13
C GLU A 106 -35.34 -17.57 -27.57
N LYS A 107 -34.40 -17.62 -28.54
CA LYS A 107 -34.73 -17.88 -29.94
C LYS A 107 -35.33 -19.28 -30.13
N ALA A 108 -34.74 -20.31 -29.51
CA ALA A 108 -35.25 -21.68 -29.59
C ALA A 108 -36.62 -21.84 -28.92
N ARG A 109 -36.83 -21.16 -27.77
CA ARG A 109 -38.10 -21.13 -27.05
C ARG A 109 -39.21 -20.52 -27.90
N LYS A 110 -38.94 -19.38 -28.55
CA LYS A 110 -39.88 -18.75 -29.49
C LYS A 110 -40.19 -19.67 -30.67
N ALA A 111 -39.17 -20.31 -31.26
CA ALA A 111 -39.35 -21.23 -32.37
C ALA A 111 -40.22 -22.44 -31.97
N LEU A 112 -40.04 -23.01 -30.78
CA LEU A 112 -40.87 -24.08 -30.26
C LEU A 112 -42.33 -23.64 -30.12
N ALA A 113 -42.58 -22.46 -29.51
CA ALA A 113 -43.92 -21.90 -29.36
C ALA A 113 -44.61 -21.73 -30.72
N ASP A 114 -43.91 -21.21 -31.73
CA ASP A 114 -44.43 -21.06 -33.09
C ASP A 114 -44.77 -22.43 -33.73
N ARG A 115 -43.95 -23.47 -33.51
CA ARG A 115 -44.22 -24.83 -34.02
C ARG A 115 -45.38 -25.51 -33.30
N GLN A 116 -45.54 -25.30 -32.00
CA GLN A 116 -46.66 -25.82 -31.23
C GLN A 116 -47.98 -25.20 -31.70
N LYS A 117 -47.99 -23.88 -31.96
CA LYS A 117 -49.14 -23.20 -32.54
C LYS A 117 -49.49 -23.69 -33.94
N ASP A 118 -48.51 -23.91 -34.82
CA ASP A 118 -48.74 -24.50 -36.15
C ASP A 118 -49.34 -25.91 -36.07
N LEU A 119 -48.87 -26.74 -35.13
CA LEU A 119 -49.42 -28.07 -34.88
C LEU A 119 -50.87 -28.01 -34.37
N GLU A 120 -51.16 -27.10 -33.44
CA GLU A 120 -52.51 -26.88 -32.91
C GLU A 120 -53.50 -26.48 -34.02
N VAL A 121 -53.14 -25.48 -34.84
CA VAL A 121 -53.97 -25.03 -35.97
C VAL A 121 -54.22 -26.16 -36.96
N LYS A 122 -53.21 -26.96 -37.30
CA LYS A 122 -53.38 -28.11 -38.22
C LYS A 122 -54.25 -29.21 -37.63
N THR A 123 -54.19 -29.40 -36.31
CA THR A 123 -55.05 -30.35 -35.60
C THR A 123 -56.51 -29.91 -35.67
N GLN A 124 -56.78 -28.62 -35.43
CA GLN A 124 -58.12 -28.04 -35.58
C GLN A 124 -58.65 -28.13 -37.03
N GLN A 125 -57.79 -27.96 -38.04
CA GLN A 125 -58.18 -28.11 -39.45
C GLN A 125 -58.64 -29.52 -39.82
N LEU A 126 -58.02 -30.56 -39.24
CA LEU A 126 -58.44 -31.94 -39.44
C LEU A 126 -59.82 -32.22 -38.84
N GLU A 127 -60.13 -31.64 -37.67
CA GLU A 127 -61.45 -31.76 -37.02
C GLU A 127 -62.58 -31.16 -37.87
N ILE A 128 -62.29 -30.09 -38.62
CA ILE A 128 -63.24 -29.44 -39.52
C ILE A 128 -63.41 -30.22 -40.83
N LYS A 129 -62.33 -30.79 -41.39
CA LYS A 129 -62.36 -31.50 -42.67
C LYS A 129 -61.36 -32.66 -42.75
N LEU A 130 -61.87 -33.87 -42.58
CA LEU A 130 -61.08 -35.10 -42.69
C LEU A 130 -60.58 -35.31 -44.12
N SER A 131 -59.25 -35.38 -44.28
CA SER A 131 -58.59 -35.76 -45.53
C SER A 131 -57.17 -36.24 -45.23
N ASN A 132 -56.72 -37.27 -45.96
CA ASN A 132 -55.37 -37.86 -45.85
C ASN A 132 -54.25 -36.81 -45.94
N LYS A 133 -54.47 -35.69 -46.65
CA LYS A 133 -53.51 -34.57 -46.71
C LYS A 133 -53.31 -33.89 -45.35
N HIS A 134 -54.38 -33.67 -44.60
CA HIS A 134 -54.30 -33.02 -43.28
C HIS A 134 -53.62 -33.93 -42.25
N GLU A 135 -53.80 -35.25 -42.34
CA GLU A 135 -53.09 -36.22 -41.48
C GLU A 135 -51.56 -36.17 -41.69
N GLU A 136 -51.11 -36.14 -42.95
CA GLU A 136 -49.68 -36.01 -43.27
C GLU A 136 -49.10 -34.63 -42.83
N ASP A 137 -49.88 -33.55 -42.99
CA ASP A 137 -49.47 -32.22 -42.54
C ASP A 137 -49.34 -32.13 -41.00
N ILE A 138 -50.22 -32.81 -40.25
CA ILE A 138 -50.10 -32.96 -38.78
C ILE A 138 -48.86 -33.77 -38.41
N LYS A 139 -48.62 -34.91 -39.06
CA LYS A 139 -47.42 -35.73 -38.81
C LYS A 139 -46.14 -34.93 -39.03
N LYS A 140 -46.11 -34.11 -40.09
CA LYS A 140 -44.99 -33.21 -40.39
C LYS A 140 -44.85 -32.08 -39.36
N ALA A 141 -45.96 -31.46 -38.94
CA ALA A 141 -45.95 -30.41 -37.91
C ALA A 141 -45.49 -30.95 -36.56
N ARG A 142 -45.95 -32.15 -36.19
CA ARG A 142 -45.53 -32.85 -34.96
C ARG A 142 -44.03 -33.11 -34.96
N ARG A 143 -43.48 -33.67 -36.04
CA ARG A 143 -42.02 -33.87 -36.18
C ARG A 143 -41.23 -32.57 -36.02
N LYS A 144 -41.70 -31.47 -36.62
CA LYS A 144 -41.06 -30.15 -36.49
C LYS A 144 -41.15 -29.58 -35.06
N SER A 145 -42.27 -29.80 -34.36
CA SER A 145 -42.43 -29.38 -32.97
C SER A 145 -41.50 -30.20 -32.05
N THR A 146 -41.42 -31.51 -32.22
CA THR A 146 -40.47 -32.37 -31.50
C THR A 146 -39.03 -31.92 -31.73
N GLN A 147 -38.63 -31.71 -32.99
CA GLN A 147 -37.28 -31.22 -33.32
C GLN A 147 -36.96 -29.86 -32.67
N ALA A 148 -37.92 -28.93 -32.64
CA ALA A 148 -37.75 -27.64 -31.97
C ALA A 148 -37.61 -27.80 -30.44
N GLY A 149 -38.26 -28.81 -29.85
CA GLY A 149 -38.08 -29.19 -28.45
C GLY A 149 -36.68 -29.72 -28.17
N ASP A 150 -36.18 -30.62 -29.02
CA ASP A 150 -34.82 -31.16 -28.91
C ASP A 150 -33.75 -30.06 -29.09
N ASP A 151 -33.99 -29.11 -29.99
CA ASP A 151 -33.11 -27.95 -30.19
C ASP A 151 -33.12 -27.01 -28.97
N LEU A 152 -34.29 -26.76 -28.37
CA LEU A 152 -34.39 -25.99 -27.12
C LEU A 152 -33.64 -26.69 -25.99
N MET A 153 -33.80 -28.01 -25.82
CA MET A 153 -33.08 -28.79 -24.82
C MET A 153 -31.57 -28.63 -24.98
N ARG A 154 -31.06 -28.79 -26.21
CA ARG A 154 -29.64 -28.58 -26.53
C ARG A 154 -29.16 -27.16 -26.21
N CYS A 155 -29.96 -26.14 -26.51
CA CYS A 155 -29.63 -24.76 -26.19
C CYS A 155 -29.57 -24.51 -24.68
N VAL A 156 -30.50 -25.09 -23.91
CA VAL A 156 -30.53 -25.00 -22.45
C VAL A 156 -29.33 -25.72 -21.82
N ASP A 157 -28.96 -26.90 -22.32
CA ASP A 157 -27.78 -27.64 -21.85
C ASP A 157 -26.50 -26.83 -22.05
N LEU A 158 -26.30 -26.24 -23.23
CA LEU A 158 -25.14 -25.40 -23.51
C LEU A 158 -25.12 -24.12 -22.67
N TYR A 159 -26.29 -23.53 -22.40
CA TYR A 159 -26.42 -22.40 -21.49
C TYR A 159 -25.98 -22.78 -20.08
N ASN A 160 -26.51 -23.88 -19.54
CA ASN A 160 -26.18 -24.37 -18.20
C ASN A 160 -24.69 -24.71 -18.07
N GLN A 161 -24.09 -25.37 -19.06
CA GLN A 161 -22.65 -25.64 -19.07
C GLN A 161 -21.81 -24.36 -19.06
N THR A 162 -22.19 -23.37 -19.88
CA THR A 162 -21.49 -22.07 -19.92
C THR A 162 -21.65 -21.31 -18.60
N GLN A 163 -22.83 -21.40 -17.97
CA GLN A 163 -23.11 -20.81 -16.67
C GLN A 163 -22.28 -21.47 -15.56
N CYS A 164 -22.20 -22.79 -15.51
CA CYS A 164 -21.37 -23.50 -14.53
C CYS A 164 -19.91 -23.09 -14.65
N LYS A 165 -19.37 -23.04 -15.88
CA LYS A 165 -18.01 -22.57 -16.12
C LYS A 165 -17.79 -21.14 -15.63
N TRP A 166 -18.71 -20.23 -15.96
CA TRP A 166 -18.62 -18.85 -15.48
C TRP A 166 -18.68 -18.77 -13.95
N PHE A 167 -19.53 -19.58 -13.32
CA PHE A 167 -19.67 -19.63 -11.86
C PHE A 167 -18.38 -20.10 -11.18
N GLU A 168 -17.79 -21.22 -11.63
CA GLU A 168 -16.56 -21.78 -11.06
C GLU A 168 -15.38 -20.80 -11.18
N GLU A 169 -15.22 -20.19 -12.36
CA GLU A 169 -14.17 -19.18 -12.60
C GLU A 169 -14.40 -17.92 -11.77
N MET A 170 -15.65 -17.48 -11.60
CA MET A 170 -15.98 -16.32 -10.76
C MET A 170 -15.68 -16.56 -9.29
N VAL A 171 -16.02 -17.74 -8.76
CA VAL A 171 -15.72 -18.13 -7.38
C VAL A 171 -14.21 -18.15 -7.17
N THR A 172 -13.47 -18.86 -8.03
CA THR A 172 -12.02 -19.01 -7.91
C THR A 172 -11.31 -17.66 -8.03
N THR A 173 -11.70 -16.83 -9.00
CA THR A 173 -11.11 -15.50 -9.18
C THR A 173 -11.41 -14.59 -7.99
N SER A 174 -12.62 -14.66 -7.42
CA SER A 174 -12.98 -13.86 -6.25
C SER A 174 -12.17 -14.25 -5.02
N MET A 175 -11.95 -15.54 -4.79
CA MET A 175 -11.11 -16.04 -3.70
C MET A 175 -9.65 -15.61 -3.86
N GLU A 176 -9.12 -15.61 -5.09
CA GLU A 176 -7.77 -15.11 -5.35
C GLU A 176 -7.68 -13.60 -5.10
N LEU A 177 -8.68 -12.81 -5.51
CA LEU A 177 -8.74 -11.37 -5.21
C LEU A 177 -8.85 -11.09 -3.71
N GLU A 178 -9.60 -11.90 -2.96
CA GLU A 178 -9.69 -11.82 -1.51
C GLU A 178 -8.33 -12.08 -0.85
N LYS A 179 -7.66 -13.17 -1.24
CA LYS A 179 -6.31 -13.48 -0.77
C LYS A 179 -5.33 -12.36 -1.10
N LEU A 180 -5.39 -11.82 -2.32
CA LEU A 180 -4.58 -10.69 -2.73
C LEU A 180 -4.85 -9.44 -1.87
N GLU A 181 -6.08 -9.22 -1.41
CA GLU A 181 -6.36 -8.09 -0.51
C GLU A 181 -5.83 -8.33 0.91
N VAL A 182 -5.95 -9.56 1.43
CA VAL A 182 -5.37 -9.94 2.73
C VAL A 182 -3.85 -9.73 2.72
N GLU A 183 -3.15 -10.24 1.72
CA GLU A 183 -1.70 -10.05 1.57
C GLU A 183 -1.31 -8.58 1.51
N ARG A 184 -2.12 -7.73 0.85
CA ARG A 184 -1.87 -6.29 0.77
C ARG A 184 -1.97 -5.65 2.16
N ILE A 185 -2.98 -6.03 2.94
CA ILE A 185 -3.20 -5.52 4.30
C ILE A 185 -2.04 -5.93 5.21
N GLU A 186 -1.67 -7.22 5.19
CA GLU A 186 -0.57 -7.76 5.98
C GLU A 186 0.76 -7.10 5.62
N TRP A 187 1.04 -6.94 4.33
CA TRP A 187 2.25 -6.27 3.84
C TRP A 187 2.35 -4.83 4.35
N ILE A 188 1.27 -4.05 4.25
CA ILE A 188 1.26 -2.67 4.74
C ILE A 188 1.41 -2.65 6.26
N GLN A 189 0.71 -3.52 6.98
CA GLN A 189 0.81 -3.61 8.43
C GLN A 189 2.26 -3.89 8.87
N GLN A 190 2.96 -4.81 8.21
CA GLN A 190 4.36 -5.11 8.49
C GLN A 190 5.25 -3.86 8.37
N HIS A 191 5.09 -3.07 7.31
CA HIS A 191 5.94 -1.90 7.08
C HIS A 191 5.56 -0.71 7.98
N LEU A 192 4.30 -0.61 8.41
CA LEU A 192 3.91 0.34 9.45
C LEU A 192 4.48 -0.05 10.82
N ARG A 193 4.55 -1.35 11.13
CA ARG A 193 5.28 -1.84 12.32
C ARG A 193 6.76 -1.51 12.21
N GLN A 194 7.38 -1.71 11.05
CA GLN A 194 8.78 -1.33 10.82
C GLN A 194 9.00 0.17 11.08
N TYR A 195 8.13 1.04 10.56
CA TYR A 195 8.16 2.47 10.89
C TYR A 195 8.16 2.72 12.41
N THR A 196 7.26 2.06 13.16
CA THR A 196 7.22 2.25 14.62
C THR A 196 8.46 1.72 15.33
N THR A 197 9.03 0.59 14.89
CA THR A 197 10.28 0.06 15.43
C THR A 197 11.43 1.04 15.22
N LEU A 198 11.60 1.52 13.99
CA LEU A 198 12.63 2.51 13.65
C LEU A 198 12.48 3.77 14.50
N ARG A 199 11.24 4.25 14.72
CA ARG A 199 10.98 5.40 15.59
C ARG A 199 11.43 5.17 17.02
N HIS A 200 11.07 4.03 17.64
CA HIS A 200 11.50 3.72 19.00
C HIS A 200 13.03 3.61 19.12
N GLU A 201 13.68 2.92 18.17
CA GLU A 201 15.14 2.82 18.14
C GLU A 201 15.81 4.18 18.01
N THR A 202 15.35 5.03 17.10
CA THR A 202 15.88 6.38 16.90
C THR A 202 15.73 7.23 18.15
N ASP A 203 14.56 7.21 18.80
CA ASP A 203 14.33 7.98 20.03
C ASP A 203 15.27 7.50 21.17
N MET A 204 15.53 6.19 21.28
CA MET A 204 16.51 5.64 22.22
C MET A 204 17.94 6.08 21.90
N PHE A 205 18.37 6.04 20.63
CA PHE A 205 19.69 6.52 20.25
C PHE A 205 19.85 8.01 20.53
N ASN A 206 18.83 8.82 20.20
CA ASN A 206 18.86 10.26 20.43
C ASN A 206 18.99 10.58 21.93
N GLN A 207 18.28 9.84 22.78
CA GLN A 207 18.41 9.98 24.23
C GLN A 207 19.84 9.72 24.73
N SER A 208 20.57 8.78 24.13
CA SER A 208 21.95 8.48 24.57
C SER A 208 22.97 9.56 24.18
N MET A 209 22.64 10.49 23.26
CA MET A 209 23.57 11.53 22.80
C MET A 209 23.92 12.57 23.87
N VAL A 210 23.12 12.70 24.94
CA VAL A 210 23.36 13.67 26.02
C VAL A 210 24.25 13.10 27.14
N GLU A 211 24.45 11.78 27.22
CA GLU A 211 25.24 11.16 28.30
C GLU A 211 26.68 11.70 28.39
N PRO A 212 27.42 11.95 27.28
CA PRO A 212 28.74 12.57 27.37
C PRO A 212 28.71 14.01 27.87
N VAL A 213 27.61 14.73 27.61
CA VAL A 213 27.41 16.11 28.09
C VAL A 213 27.22 16.07 29.61
N ASP A 214 26.32 15.21 30.10
CA ASP A 214 26.08 15.03 31.54
C ASP A 214 27.37 14.68 32.28
N GLN A 215 28.19 13.80 31.70
CA GLN A 215 29.46 13.40 32.29
C GLN A 215 30.45 14.57 32.43
N LEU A 216 30.52 15.47 31.45
CA LEU A 216 31.38 16.66 31.54
C LEU A 216 30.80 17.72 32.47
N LEU A 217 29.48 17.90 32.48
CA LEU A 217 28.81 18.83 33.40
C LEU A 217 29.06 18.46 34.87
N GLN A 218 29.11 17.17 35.20
CA GLN A 218 29.49 16.70 36.54
C GLN A 218 30.93 17.05 36.93
N ASN A 219 31.80 17.27 35.94
CA ASN A 219 33.22 17.57 36.15
C ASN A 219 33.54 19.08 36.09
N VAL A 220 32.53 19.94 35.92
CA VAL A 220 32.72 21.40 35.92
C VAL A 220 33.15 21.85 37.32
N ASP A 221 34.31 22.50 37.41
CA ASP A 221 34.90 22.97 38.66
C ASP A 221 35.22 24.48 38.58
N PRO A 222 34.37 25.34 39.17
CA PRO A 222 34.59 26.78 39.17
C PRO A 222 35.89 27.22 39.85
N ALA A 223 36.40 26.47 40.83
CA ALA A 223 37.64 26.83 41.52
C ALA A 223 38.84 26.60 40.60
N LYS A 224 38.87 25.45 39.92
CA LYS A 224 39.90 25.10 38.94
C LYS A 224 39.91 26.07 37.76
N ASP A 225 38.73 26.39 37.22
CA ASP A 225 38.62 27.33 36.08
C ASP A 225 39.06 28.75 36.48
N ARG A 226 38.69 29.21 37.68
CA ARG A 226 39.18 30.49 38.23
C ARG A 226 40.70 30.49 38.39
N GLU A 227 41.28 29.43 38.93
CA GLU A 227 42.74 29.31 39.10
C GLU A 227 43.47 29.34 37.76
N LEU A 228 42.96 28.62 36.75
CA LEU A 228 43.47 28.66 35.38
C LEU A 228 43.46 30.08 34.84
N TRP A 229 42.30 30.76 34.90
CA TRP A 229 42.14 32.10 34.38
C TRP A 229 43.06 33.13 35.08
N VAL A 230 43.14 33.10 36.42
CA VAL A 230 44.03 34.01 37.17
C VAL A 230 45.49 33.73 36.84
N LYS A 231 45.89 32.47 36.68
CA LYS A 231 47.27 32.12 36.35
C LYS A 231 47.71 32.72 35.01
N GLU A 232 46.82 32.75 34.03
CA GLU A 232 47.08 33.28 32.68
C GLU A 232 46.94 34.80 32.60
N ASN A 233 46.08 35.41 33.44
CA ASN A 233 45.71 36.83 33.32
C ASN A 233 46.13 37.71 34.51
N LYS A 234 46.84 37.19 35.52
CA LYS A 234 47.28 38.00 36.68
C LYS A 234 48.19 39.16 36.27
N THR A 235 47.98 40.32 36.89
CA THR A 235 48.76 41.55 36.65
C THR A 235 49.81 41.82 37.72
N GLY A 236 49.81 41.05 38.81
CA GLY A 236 50.73 41.17 39.94
C GLY A 236 50.16 40.45 41.17
N ASP A 237 51.04 40.03 42.06
CA ASP A 237 50.72 39.37 43.34
C ASP A 237 51.08 40.23 44.56
N VAL A 238 51.85 41.29 44.35
CA VAL A 238 52.25 42.25 45.38
C VAL A 238 51.13 43.26 45.63
N ARG A 239 50.72 43.39 46.89
CA ARG A 239 49.77 44.43 47.31
C ARG A 239 50.49 45.79 47.42
N PRO A 240 49.86 46.90 47.03
CA PRO A 240 50.41 48.24 47.25
C PRO A 240 50.71 48.50 48.73
N VAL A 241 51.71 49.34 48.99
CA VAL A 241 52.10 49.82 50.32
C VAL A 241 52.12 51.34 50.34
N ASP A 242 51.94 51.93 51.53
CA ASP A 242 52.01 53.38 51.72
C ASP A 242 53.45 53.89 51.58
N MET A 243 53.62 55.15 51.17
CA MET A 243 54.94 55.79 51.12
C MET A 243 55.29 56.36 52.49
N ASP A 244 56.52 56.09 52.95
CA ASP A 244 57.08 56.68 54.16
C ASP A 244 57.33 58.19 53.97
N LEU A 245 57.09 58.98 55.03
CA LEU A 245 57.32 60.44 55.09
C LEU A 245 58.77 60.79 55.45
#